data_AF-A0A2T6DW77-F1
#
_entry.id   AF-A0A2T6DW77-F1
#
_cell.length_a   1.000
_cell.length_b   1.000
_cell.length_c   1.000
_cell.angle_alpha   90.00
_cell.angle_beta   90.00
_cell.angle_gamma   90.00
#
_symmetry.space_group_name_H-M   'P 1'
#
loop_
_entity.id
_entity.type
_entity.pdbx_description
1 polymer ?
#
loop_
_entity_poly.entity_id
_entity_poly.type
_entity_poly.pdbx_seq_one_letter_code
_entity_poly.pdbx_strand_id
1 'polypeptide(L)'
;MSPVYTPLAALYHSPMQDDSATPHASAPDAIPASPTPAARLRVVVFALAMVVLAAMCNAAMDKLSFHFDSSVFASPALEEWRPWLDPRLSWRNKWRGGDRAKGEAFPFSSTALVALTDAWHCLKSIAKSCLILALLAPFTLLYRLRAVEWAAAFLVLHVISGAVFELFFAVLLRA
;
A
#
# COMPACT_ATOMS: atom_id res chain seq x y z
N MET A 1 -95.19 12.29 -32.48
CA MET A 1 -94.51 12.13 -31.19
C MET A 1 -93.99 10.70 -31.13
N SER A 2 -92.70 10.52 -31.40
CA SER A 2 -92.01 9.22 -31.31
C SER A 2 -90.66 9.49 -30.62
N PRO A 3 -90.26 8.68 -29.63
CA PRO A 3 -89.13 9.02 -28.76
C PRO A 3 -87.79 8.78 -29.46
N VAL A 4 -86.88 9.74 -29.28
CA VAL A 4 -85.47 9.68 -29.68
C VAL A 4 -84.75 8.74 -28.71
N TYR A 5 -84.33 7.57 -29.21
CA TYR A 5 -83.39 6.70 -28.50
C TYR A 5 -81.97 7.15 -28.83
N THR A 6 -81.25 7.66 -27.83
CA THR A 6 -79.81 7.91 -27.88
C THR A 6 -79.07 6.61 -27.55
N PRO A 7 -78.25 6.03 -28.44
CA PRO A 7 -77.42 4.89 -28.09
C PRO A 7 -76.22 5.34 -27.25
N LEU A 8 -76.05 4.68 -26.11
CA LEU A 8 -74.93 4.73 -25.18
C LEU A 8 -73.66 4.18 -25.85
N ALA A 9 -73.01 4.95 -26.71
CA ALA A 9 -71.75 4.56 -27.37
C ALA A 9 -70.66 5.64 -27.30
N ALA A 10 -70.67 6.43 -26.23
CA ALA A 10 -69.61 7.38 -25.93
C ALA A 10 -69.22 7.22 -24.47
N LEU A 11 -68.18 6.42 -24.22
CA LEU A 11 -67.25 6.46 -23.08
C LEU A 11 -66.51 5.12 -23.02
N TYR A 12 -65.50 4.93 -23.88
CA TYR A 12 -64.30 4.09 -23.60
C TYR A 12 -63.34 4.23 -24.79
N HIS A 13 -62.75 5.42 -24.95
CA HIS A 13 -61.50 5.58 -25.67
C HIS A 13 -60.47 6.12 -24.68
N SER A 14 -59.97 5.24 -23.81
CA SER A 14 -58.62 5.42 -23.26
C SER A 14 -57.65 4.90 -24.32
N PRO A 15 -56.72 5.71 -24.84
CA PRO A 15 -55.62 5.19 -25.61
C PRO A 15 -54.84 4.24 -24.69
N MET A 16 -54.71 2.98 -25.12
CA MET A 16 -53.78 2.04 -24.52
C MET A 16 -52.38 2.65 -24.73
N GLN A 17 -51.79 3.20 -23.67
CA GLN A 17 -50.38 3.52 -23.67
C GLN A 17 -49.64 2.19 -23.81
N ASP A 18 -48.98 2.04 -24.95
CA ASP A 18 -48.10 0.92 -25.24
C ASP A 18 -46.84 1.06 -24.35
N ASP A 19 -46.94 0.54 -23.13
CA ASP A 19 -45.81 0.38 -22.20
C ASP A 19 -44.88 -0.78 -22.62
N SER A 20 -44.73 -1.04 -23.92
CA SER A 20 -43.73 -1.97 -24.46
C SER A 20 -42.38 -1.29 -24.72
N ALA A 21 -42.04 -0.29 -23.91
CA ALA A 21 -40.65 0.12 -23.72
C ALA A 21 -39.92 -1.01 -22.96
N THR A 22 -39.53 -2.03 -23.72
CA THR A 22 -38.56 -3.02 -23.30
C THR A 22 -37.36 -2.27 -22.71
N PRO A 23 -36.92 -2.59 -21.48
CA PRO A 23 -35.65 -2.06 -21.00
C PRO A 23 -34.61 -2.60 -21.96
N HIS A 24 -34.02 -1.72 -22.78
CA HIS A 24 -32.84 -2.05 -23.56
C HIS A 24 -31.81 -2.62 -22.59
N ALA A 25 -31.70 -3.94 -22.57
CA ALA A 25 -30.65 -4.63 -21.87
C ALA A 25 -29.34 -4.07 -22.42
N SER A 26 -28.71 -3.19 -21.62
CA SER A 26 -27.36 -2.72 -21.85
C SER A 26 -26.52 -3.94 -22.21
N ALA A 27 -25.94 -3.92 -23.41
CA ALA A 27 -25.16 -5.03 -23.94
C ALA A 27 -24.21 -5.55 -22.85
N PRO A 28 -24.09 -6.89 -22.67
CA PRO A 28 -23.27 -7.46 -21.61
C PRO A 28 -21.89 -6.83 -21.67
N ASP A 29 -21.46 -6.23 -20.56
CA ASP A 29 -20.20 -5.51 -20.43
C ASP A 29 -19.09 -6.30 -21.13
N ALA A 30 -18.59 -5.76 -22.25
CA ALA A 30 -17.61 -6.44 -23.07
C ALA A 30 -16.43 -6.85 -22.18
N ILE A 31 -16.05 -8.13 -22.24
CA ILE A 31 -14.93 -8.68 -21.46
C ILE A 31 -13.72 -7.76 -21.68
N PRO A 32 -13.14 -7.18 -20.61
CA PRO A 32 -12.03 -6.25 -20.77
C PRO A 32 -10.89 -6.96 -21.49
N ALA A 33 -10.37 -6.31 -22.54
CA ALA A 33 -9.26 -6.85 -23.32
C ALA A 33 -8.09 -7.21 -22.41
N SER A 34 -7.51 -8.39 -22.61
CA SER A 34 -6.38 -8.86 -21.80
C SER A 34 -5.18 -7.88 -21.88
N PRO A 35 -4.37 -7.76 -20.82
CA PRO A 35 -3.21 -6.86 -20.83
C PRO A 35 -2.21 -7.21 -21.94
N THR A 36 -1.71 -6.18 -22.61
CA THR A 36 -0.73 -6.33 -23.70
C THR A 36 0.61 -6.89 -23.19
N PRO A 37 1.40 -7.58 -24.04
CA PRO A 37 2.73 -8.08 -23.64
C PRO A 37 3.65 -6.98 -23.09
N ALA A 38 3.61 -5.78 -23.68
CA ALA A 38 4.38 -4.64 -23.21
C ALA A 38 3.96 -4.16 -21.81
N ALA A 39 2.67 -4.20 -21.49
CA ALA A 39 2.20 -3.88 -20.14
C ALA A 39 2.69 -4.91 -19.11
N ARG A 40 2.63 -6.21 -19.44
CA ARG A 40 3.15 -7.29 -18.59
C ARG A 40 4.64 -7.14 -18.33
N LEU A 41 5.42 -6.88 -19.38
CA LEU A 41 6.87 -6.70 -19.27
C LEU A 41 7.24 -5.52 -18.36
N ARG A 42 6.55 -4.37 -18.49
CA ARG A 42 6.79 -3.21 -17.63
C ARG A 42 6.57 -3.53 -16.15
N VAL A 43 5.51 -4.27 -15.83
CA VAL A 43 5.20 -4.71 -14.46
C VAL A 43 6.26 -5.67 -13.93
N VAL A 44 6.72 -6.62 -14.75
CA VAL A 44 7.79 -7.55 -14.37
C VAL A 44 9.10 -6.81 -14.10
N VAL A 45 9.51 -5.91 -15.00
CA VAL A 45 10.73 -5.10 -14.83
C VAL A 45 10.65 -4.26 -13.56
N PHE A 46 9.51 -3.62 -13.31
CA PHE A 46 9.28 -2.86 -12.09
C PHE A 46 9.41 -3.75 -10.83
N ALA A 47 8.73 -4.90 -10.80
CA ALA A 47 8.78 -5.80 -9.64
C ALA A 47 10.21 -6.31 -9.38
N LEU A 48 10.95 -6.68 -10.44
CA LEU A 48 12.35 -7.10 -10.32
C LEU A 48 13.24 -5.97 -9.78
N ALA A 49 13.06 -4.74 -10.26
CA ALA A 49 13.81 -3.59 -9.75
C ALA A 49 13.55 -3.36 -8.25
N MET A 50 12.29 -3.50 -7.81
CA MET A 50 11.94 -3.41 -6.39
C MET A 50 12.59 -4.52 -5.55
N VAL A 51 12.62 -5.75 -6.05
CA VAL A 51 13.29 -6.88 -5.36
C VAL A 51 14.79 -6.65 -5.24
N VAL A 52 15.44 -6.16 -6.31
CA VAL A 52 16.87 -5.81 -6.28
C VAL A 52 17.14 -4.72 -5.25
N LEU A 53 16.33 -3.66 -5.22
CA LEU A 53 16.48 -2.58 -4.24
C LEU A 53 16.29 -3.08 -2.81
N ALA A 54 15.30 -3.94 -2.56
CA ALA A 54 15.09 -4.57 -1.25
C ALA A 54 16.32 -5.39 -0.81
N ALA A 55 16.91 -6.17 -1.72
CA ALA A 55 18.12 -6.95 -1.45
C ALA A 55 19.33 -6.05 -1.13
N MET A 56 19.50 -4.94 -1.85
CA MET A 56 20.54 -3.95 -1.55
C MET A 56 20.37 -3.33 -0.16
N CYS A 57 19.15 -2.94 0.20
CA CYS A 57 18.85 -2.45 1.54
C CYS A 57 19.16 -3.51 2.61
N ASN A 58 18.84 -4.78 2.35
CA ASN A 58 19.15 -5.87 3.27
C ASN A 58 20.66 -6.06 3.46
N ALA A 59 21.44 -6.07 2.38
CA ALA A 59 22.90 -6.15 2.47
C ALA A 59 23.50 -4.97 3.25
N ALA A 60 22.95 -3.76 3.08
CA ALA A 60 23.36 -2.59 3.85
C ALA A 60 23.01 -2.76 5.35
N MET A 61 21.83 -3.27 5.70
CA MET A 61 21.46 -3.59 7.08
C MET A 61 22.44 -4.58 7.73
N ASP A 62 22.86 -5.62 7.01
CA ASP A 62 23.83 -6.60 7.52
C ASP A 62 25.20 -5.95 7.76
N LYS A 63 25.66 -5.07 6.86
CA LYS A 63 26.88 -4.30 7.08
C LYS A 63 26.77 -3.40 8.30
N LEU A 64 25.65 -2.70 8.48
CA LEU A 64 25.43 -1.86 9.68
C LEU A 64 25.44 -2.70 10.96
N SER A 65 24.87 -3.90 10.95
CA SER A 65 24.69 -4.72 12.16
C SER A 65 25.94 -5.49 12.57
N PHE A 66 26.64 -6.08 11.60
CA PHE A 66 27.68 -7.09 11.88
C PHE A 66 29.08 -6.66 11.45
N HIS A 67 29.19 -5.68 10.56
CA HIS A 67 30.45 -5.32 9.92
C HIS A 67 30.61 -3.81 9.78
N PHE A 68 30.14 -3.04 10.76
CA PHE A 68 30.11 -1.58 10.68
C PHE A 68 31.52 -1.02 10.46
N ASP A 69 32.46 -1.37 11.35
CA ASP A 69 33.82 -0.84 11.39
C ASP A 69 34.67 -1.17 10.14
N SER A 70 34.29 -2.19 9.38
CA SER A 70 34.96 -2.58 8.12
C SER A 70 34.16 -2.24 6.86
N SER A 71 33.11 -1.44 6.99
CA SER A 71 32.25 -1.02 5.89
C SER A 71 32.46 0.44 5.49
N VAL A 72 31.85 0.83 4.37
CA VAL A 72 31.85 2.23 3.92
C VAL A 72 31.22 3.18 4.95
N PHE A 73 30.34 2.66 5.81
CA PHE A 73 29.62 3.43 6.83
C PHE A 73 30.51 3.90 7.98
N ALA A 74 31.67 3.29 8.18
CA ALA A 74 32.68 3.74 9.14
C ALA A 74 33.74 4.68 8.51
N SER A 75 33.58 5.04 7.23
CA SER A 75 34.54 5.92 6.57
C SER A 75 34.50 7.35 7.15
N PRO A 76 35.65 8.06 7.19
CA PRO A 76 35.68 9.46 7.64
C PRO A 76 34.75 10.39 6.86
N ALA A 77 34.43 10.04 5.61
CA ALA A 77 33.50 10.81 4.77
C ALA A 77 32.05 10.82 5.31
N LEU A 78 31.70 9.87 6.19
CA LEU A 78 30.36 9.75 6.79
C LEU A 78 30.35 9.97 8.30
N GLU A 79 31.42 10.57 8.85
CA GLU A 79 31.58 10.80 10.30
C GLU A 79 30.40 11.58 10.90
N GLU A 80 29.92 12.62 10.22
CA GLU A 80 28.77 13.43 10.66
C GLU A 80 27.46 12.62 10.77
N TRP A 81 27.33 11.58 9.95
CA TRP A 81 26.16 10.70 9.92
C TRP A 81 26.28 9.53 10.91
N ARG A 82 27.43 9.37 11.58
CA ARG A 82 27.69 8.25 12.49
C ARG A 82 26.66 8.10 13.62
N PRO A 83 26.12 9.17 14.23
CA PRO A 83 25.05 9.03 15.22
C PRO A 83 23.76 8.41 14.67
N TRP A 84 23.55 8.39 13.36
CA TRP A 84 22.39 7.77 12.71
C TRP A 84 22.74 6.41 12.09
N LEU A 85 23.95 6.26 11.56
CA LEU A 85 24.43 5.03 10.91
C LEU A 85 24.83 3.94 11.90
N ASP A 86 25.57 4.27 12.96
CA ASP A 86 26.15 3.27 13.88
C ASP A 86 25.08 2.75 14.87
N PRO A 87 24.70 1.46 14.85
CA PRO A 87 23.70 0.92 15.77
C PRO A 87 24.08 1.05 17.25
N ARG A 88 25.38 1.16 17.57
CA ARG A 88 25.88 1.36 18.95
C ARG A 88 25.52 2.75 19.49
N LEU A 89 25.29 3.71 18.61
CA LEU A 89 24.97 5.11 18.94
C LEU A 89 23.51 5.45 18.64
N SER A 90 23.00 5.01 17.50
CA SER A 90 21.74 5.47 16.92
C SER A 90 20.50 5.03 17.69
N TRP A 91 20.60 3.97 18.51
CA TRP A 91 19.52 3.59 19.43
C TRP A 91 19.12 4.72 20.38
N ARG A 92 20.04 5.64 20.70
CA ARG A 92 19.80 6.79 21.58
C ARG A 92 18.85 7.80 20.96
N ASN A 93 18.81 7.90 19.63
CA ASN A 93 17.93 8.84 18.91
C ASN A 93 16.44 8.53 19.10
N LYS A 94 16.11 7.32 19.57
CA LYS A 94 14.75 6.90 19.93
C LYS A 94 14.26 7.55 21.22
N TRP A 95 15.15 8.08 22.04
CA TRP A 95 14.86 8.47 23.42
C TRP A 95 15.23 9.93 23.69
N ARG A 96 14.43 10.59 24.54
CA ARG A 96 14.63 12.00 24.88
C ARG A 96 16.00 12.21 25.53
N GLY A 97 16.86 12.99 24.89
CA GLY A 97 18.23 13.23 25.37
C GLY A 97 19.09 11.95 25.42
N GLY A 98 18.73 10.93 24.63
CA GLY A 98 19.47 9.66 24.59
C GLY A 98 19.27 8.76 25.79
N ASP A 99 18.22 8.99 26.59
CA ASP A 99 17.93 8.25 27.82
C ASP A 99 16.50 7.67 27.77
N ARG A 100 16.42 6.33 27.76
CA ARG A 100 15.17 5.58 27.73
C ARG A 100 14.24 5.90 28.90
N ALA A 101 14.79 6.23 30.07
CA ALA A 101 13.99 6.58 31.25
C ALA A 101 13.23 7.91 31.08
N LYS A 102 13.68 8.78 30.16
CA LYS A 102 13.03 10.07 29.84
C LYS A 102 11.93 9.93 28.78
N GLY A 103 11.64 8.71 28.34
CA GLY A 103 10.65 8.40 27.31
C GLY A 103 11.13 8.69 25.89
N GLU A 104 10.20 8.59 24.95
CA GLU A 104 10.45 8.76 23.52
C GLU A 104 10.93 10.19 23.18
N ALA A 105 11.81 10.30 22.19
CA ALA A 105 12.30 11.58 21.67
C ALA A 105 11.17 12.39 21.03
N PHE A 106 10.30 11.70 20.28
CA PHE A 106 9.07 12.21 19.68
C PHE A 106 8.05 11.07 19.60
N PRO A 107 6.74 11.32 19.43
CA PRO A 107 5.73 10.27 19.44
C PRO A 107 6.09 9.12 18.49
N PHE A 108 6.10 7.89 19.00
CA PHE A 108 6.39 6.66 18.28
C PHE A 108 7.84 6.52 17.77
N SER A 109 8.81 7.30 18.29
CA SER A 109 10.22 7.21 17.89
C SER A 109 10.87 5.88 18.22
N SER A 110 10.30 5.06 19.10
CA SER A 110 10.76 3.70 19.37
C SER A 110 9.93 2.61 18.67
N THR A 111 8.84 2.99 17.98
CA THR A 111 7.86 2.07 17.35
C THR A 111 7.57 2.49 15.90
N ALA A 112 6.40 3.04 15.59
CA ALA A 112 5.94 3.29 14.22
C ALA A 112 6.83 4.26 13.43
N LEU A 113 7.51 5.20 14.10
CA LEU A 113 8.39 6.19 13.49
C LEU A 113 9.88 5.93 13.75
N VAL A 114 10.23 4.72 14.17
CA VAL A 114 11.63 4.30 14.44
C VAL A 114 12.53 4.38 13.21
N ALA A 115 11.95 4.33 12.01
CA ALA A 115 12.68 4.51 10.75
C ALA A 115 13.37 5.89 10.66
N LEU A 116 12.89 6.90 11.38
CA LEU A 116 13.48 8.24 11.40
C LEU A 116 14.66 8.36 12.36
N THR A 117 14.84 7.42 13.28
CA THR A 117 15.83 7.54 14.35
C THR A 117 17.17 6.90 14.01
N ASP A 118 17.17 5.88 13.15
CA ASP A 118 18.40 5.17 12.77
C ASP A 118 18.34 4.58 11.37
N ALA A 119 19.53 4.41 10.78
CA ALA A 119 19.70 3.94 9.41
C ALA A 119 19.19 2.52 9.18
N TRP A 120 19.35 1.64 10.16
CA TRP A 120 18.96 0.25 10.02
C TRP A 120 17.44 0.11 9.90
N HIS A 121 16.68 0.80 10.74
CA HIS A 121 15.21 0.79 10.67
C HIS A 121 14.70 1.55 9.44
N CYS A 122 15.40 2.60 8.99
CA CYS A 122 15.12 3.27 7.73
C CYS A 122 15.25 2.30 6.55
N LEU A 123 16.40 1.63 6.42
CA LEU A 123 16.67 0.65 5.37
C LEU A 123 15.71 -0.54 5.43
N LYS A 124 15.37 -1.03 6.63
CA LYS A 124 14.34 -2.06 6.82
C LYS A 124 12.99 -1.60 6.26
N SER A 125 12.60 -0.36 6.55
CA SER A 125 11.33 0.20 6.08
C SER A 125 11.32 0.33 4.56
N ILE A 126 12.40 0.82 3.96
CA ILE A 126 12.56 0.89 2.50
C ILE A 126 12.49 -0.51 1.87
N ALA A 127 13.22 -1.49 2.43
CA ALA A 127 13.22 -2.87 1.93
C ALA A 127 11.80 -3.47 1.96
N LYS A 128 11.09 -3.33 3.08
CA LYS A 128 9.69 -3.79 3.21
C LYS A 128 8.77 -3.11 2.20
N SER A 129 8.88 -1.79 2.04
CA SER A 129 8.09 -1.04 1.04
C SER A 129 8.33 -1.56 -0.37
N CYS A 130 9.59 -1.81 -0.73
CA CYS A 130 9.94 -2.36 -2.04
C CYS A 130 9.31 -3.74 -2.25
N LEU A 131 9.38 -4.63 -1.26
CA LEU A 131 8.76 -5.96 -1.35
C LEU A 131 7.23 -5.90 -1.46
N ILE A 132 6.58 -5.00 -0.73
CA ILE A 132 5.12 -4.79 -0.85
C ILE A 132 4.76 -4.25 -2.25
N LEU A 133 5.53 -3.30 -2.78
CA LEU A 133 5.30 -2.78 -4.13
C LEU A 133 5.53 -3.86 -5.19
N ALA A 134 6.56 -4.69 -5.05
CA ALA A 134 6.79 -5.84 -5.93
C ALA A 134 5.62 -6.84 -5.89
N LEU A 135 5.09 -7.10 -4.70
CA LEU A 135 3.92 -7.97 -4.49
C LEU A 135 2.65 -7.38 -5.12
N LEU A 136 2.43 -6.07 -5.00
CA LEU A 136 1.24 -5.40 -5.54
C LEU A 136 1.28 -5.22 -7.06
N ALA A 137 2.47 -5.12 -7.66
CA ALA A 137 2.61 -4.76 -9.08
C ALA A 137 1.81 -5.66 -10.06
N PRO A 138 1.80 -7.00 -9.94
CA PRO A 138 1.01 -7.86 -10.82
C PRO A 138 -0.50 -7.59 -10.77
N PHE A 139 -1.03 -7.16 -9.61
CA PHE A 139 -2.45 -6.88 -9.44
C PHE A 139 -2.90 -5.66 -10.24
N THR A 140 -1.99 -4.76 -10.62
CA THR A 140 -2.28 -3.63 -11.52
C THR A 140 -2.69 -4.06 -12.93
N LEU A 141 -2.36 -5.30 -13.33
CA LEU A 141 -2.79 -5.89 -14.59
C LEU A 141 -4.19 -6.50 -14.52
N LEU A 142 -4.66 -6.80 -13.30
CA LEU A 142 -5.95 -7.46 -13.05
C LEU A 142 -7.04 -6.46 -12.66
N TYR A 143 -6.68 -5.43 -11.91
CA TYR A 143 -7.61 -4.47 -11.35
C TYR A 143 -7.29 -3.05 -11.81
N ARG A 144 -8.32 -2.34 -12.29
CA ARG A 144 -8.23 -0.92 -12.67
C ARG A 144 -8.64 -0.04 -11.50
N LEU A 145 -7.79 0.02 -10.49
CA LEU A 145 -7.99 0.88 -9.33
C LEU A 145 -7.39 2.27 -9.57
N ARG A 146 -7.98 3.29 -8.92
CA ARG A 146 -7.45 4.65 -8.83
C ARG A 146 -6.17 4.65 -8.00
N ALA A 147 -5.30 5.64 -8.22
CA ALA A 147 -4.03 5.75 -7.47
C ALA A 147 -4.22 5.78 -5.94
N VAL A 148 -5.29 6.42 -5.46
CA VAL A 148 -5.62 6.47 -4.03
C VAL A 148 -5.96 5.08 -3.44
N GLU A 149 -6.59 4.21 -4.23
CA GLU A 149 -6.94 2.85 -3.81
C GLU A 149 -5.68 1.98 -3.74
N TRP A 150 -4.74 2.16 -4.67
CA TRP A 150 -3.42 1.52 -4.60
C TRP A 150 -2.60 2.00 -3.40
N ALA A 151 -2.62 3.32 -3.13
CA ALA A 151 -1.97 3.89 -1.95
C ALA A 151 -2.59 3.33 -0.65
N ALA A 152 -3.92 3.20 -0.61
CA ALA A 152 -4.62 2.58 0.51
C ALA A 152 -4.22 1.10 0.68
N ALA A 153 -4.18 0.31 -0.40
CA ALA A 153 -3.75 -1.09 -0.35
C ALA A 153 -2.31 -1.23 0.18
N PHE A 154 -1.40 -0.38 -0.30
CA PHE A 154 -0.03 -0.31 0.18
C PHE A 154 0.04 0.01 1.69
N LEU A 155 -0.69 1.03 2.15
CA LEU A 155 -0.72 1.43 3.55
C LEU A 155 -1.31 0.33 4.45
N VAL A 156 -2.40 -0.31 4.01
CA VAL A 156 -3.03 -1.41 4.73
C VAL A 156 -2.06 -2.57 4.92
N LEU A 157 -1.32 -2.95 3.87
CA LEU A 157 -0.29 -4.00 3.98
C LEU A 157 0.83 -3.62 4.95
N HIS A 158 1.25 -2.35 4.97
CA HIS A 158 2.23 -1.86 5.95
C HIS A 158 1.71 -1.97 7.38
N VAL A 159 0.48 -1.51 7.63
CA VAL A 159 -0.15 -1.54 8.96
C VAL A 159 -0.33 -2.98 9.43
N ILE A 160 -0.84 -3.88 8.59
CA ILE A 160 -1.00 -5.29 8.94
C ILE A 160 0.36 -5.93 9.25
N SER A 161 1.37 -5.72 8.40
CA SER A 161 2.71 -6.25 8.62
C SER A 161 3.33 -5.74 9.92
N GLY A 162 3.19 -4.44 10.21
CA GLY A 162 3.66 -3.84 11.46
C GLY A 162 2.93 -4.38 12.69
N ALA A 163 1.60 -4.45 12.64
CA ALA A 163 0.79 -4.96 13.73
C ALA A 163 1.10 -6.42 14.06
N VAL A 164 1.23 -7.29 13.04
CA VAL A 164 1.62 -8.69 13.23
C VAL A 164 3.02 -8.79 13.83
N PHE A 165 3.98 -8.00 13.34
CA PHE A 165 5.34 -7.97 13.90
C PHE A 165 5.33 -7.55 15.37
N GLU A 166 4.67 -6.44 15.71
CA GLU A 166 4.61 -5.93 17.09
C GLU A 166 3.90 -6.91 18.03
N LEU A 167 2.78 -7.50 17.59
CA LEU A 167 2.08 -8.50 18.38
C LEU A 167 2.97 -9.72 18.65
N PHE A 168 3.65 -10.22 17.63
CA PHE A 168 4.56 -11.36 17.77
C PHE A 168 5.75 -11.01 18.68
N PHE A 169 6.36 -9.85 18.50
CA PHE A 169 7.50 -9.38 19.28
C PHE A 169 7.14 -9.13 20.75
N ALA A 170 6.04 -8.42 21.01
CA ALA A 170 5.66 -7.99 22.35
C ALA A 170 4.94 -9.07 23.17
N VAL A 171 4.23 -10.00 22.53
CA VAL A 171 3.45 -11.04 23.24
C VAL A 171 4.16 -12.39 23.21
N LEU A 172 4.64 -12.84 22.04
CA LEU A 172 5.19 -14.19 21.91
C LEU A 172 6.68 -14.26 22.25
N LEU A 173 7.47 -13.28 21.82
CA LEU A 173 8.93 -13.26 22.02
C LEU A 173 9.38 -12.57 23.31
N ARG A 174 8.44 -12.20 24.18
CA ARG A 174 8.75 -11.56 25.45
C ARG A 174 9.25 -12.62 26.43
N ALA A 175 10.58 -12.70 26.58
CA ALA A 175 11.25 -13.44 27.65
C ALA A 175 11.16 -12.70 28.99
#